data_AF-A0A7D9LTS7-F1
#
_entry.id   AF-A0A7D9LTS7-F1
#
_cell.length_a   1.000
_cell.length_b   1.000
_cell.length_c   1.000
_cell.angle_alpha   90.00
_cell.angle_beta   90.00
_cell.angle_gamma   90.00
#
_symmetry.space_group_name_H-M   'P 1'
#
loop_
_entity.id
_entity.type
_entity.pdbx_description
1 polymer ?
#
loop_
_entity_poly.entity_id
_entity_poly.type
_entity_poly.pdbx_seq_one_letter_code
_entity_poly.pdbx_strand_id
1 'polypeptide(L)'
;KSIVVYISHTENPSYFYVSRADAISEMLSEEILSHYKSSRYNLGAFPSVSPGQIFCAKYTEDGSFYRARVLEVVDSKHIKVQYVDFGNKEVIPVDRLRVLISEFRTQPIQAYECCLHGVQPADQMNIFLAHEWSEAAIAKFADLSSSDKELRMTVHEVKGKIFINFLYVEHITSGDYITLILYLSKSKKYWGRGEESYLNKQYKYFLKILE
;
A
#
# COMPACT_ATOMS: atom_id res chain seq x y z
N LYS A 1 2.88 3.44 19.80
CA LYS A 1 2.26 4.68 19.27
C LYS A 1 1.48 4.30 18.01
N SER A 2 0.21 4.70 17.90
CA SER A 2 -0.60 4.45 16.69
C SER A 2 -0.56 5.66 15.76
N ILE A 3 -0.71 5.43 14.45
CA ILE A 3 -0.78 6.44 13.40
C ILE A 3 -2.10 6.23 12.64
N VAL A 4 -2.74 7.31 12.20
CA VAL A 4 -3.93 7.23 11.35
C VAL A 4 -3.49 7.17 9.88
N VAL A 5 -4.03 6.22 9.13
CA VAL A 5 -3.65 5.93 7.75
C VAL A 5 -4.88 5.59 6.91
N TYR A 6 -4.73 5.71 5.59
CA TYR A 6 -5.61 5.14 4.58
C TYR A 6 -4.88 4.03 3.83
N ILE A 7 -5.61 3.05 3.31
CA ILE A 7 -5.05 2.07 2.38
C ILE A 7 -5.15 2.66 0.98
N SER A 8 -3.99 2.98 0.40
CA SER A 8 -3.88 3.67 -0.89
C SER A 8 -3.85 2.72 -2.07
N HIS A 9 -3.39 1.48 -1.88
CA HIS A 9 -3.44 0.43 -2.88
C HIS A 9 -3.47 -0.95 -2.22
N THR A 10 -4.22 -1.89 -2.80
CA THR A 10 -4.38 -3.24 -2.24
C THR A 10 -4.12 -4.28 -3.32
N GLU A 11 -3.24 -5.24 -3.05
CA GLU A 11 -3.10 -6.45 -3.86
C GLU A 11 -3.62 -7.66 -3.08
N ASN A 12 -3.18 -7.83 -1.84
CA ASN A 12 -3.68 -8.88 -0.93
C ASN A 12 -3.32 -8.55 0.54
N PRO A 13 -3.80 -9.31 1.54
CA PRO A 13 -3.50 -9.03 2.94
C PRO A 13 -2.01 -9.09 3.31
N SER A 14 -1.15 -9.74 2.53
CA SER A 14 0.31 -9.74 2.74
C SER A 14 1.03 -8.65 1.94
N TYR A 15 0.32 -7.91 1.09
CA TYR A 15 0.91 -6.97 0.17
C TYR A 15 -0.07 -5.85 -0.19
N PHE A 16 0.06 -4.71 0.49
CA PHE A 16 -0.75 -3.52 0.25
C PHE A 16 0.06 -2.27 0.62
N TYR A 17 -0.49 -1.10 0.33
CA TYR A 17 0.13 0.18 0.60
C TYR A 17 -0.75 1.04 1.49
N VAL A 18 -0.12 1.78 2.40
CA VAL A 18 -0.79 2.76 3.26
C VAL A 18 -0.18 4.13 3.08
N SER A 19 -1.02 5.14 3.18
CA SER A 19 -0.63 6.55 3.24
C SER A 19 -1.10 7.14 4.56
N ARG A 20 -0.35 8.06 5.14
CA ARG A 20 -0.79 8.72 6.38
C ARG A 20 -2.03 9.56 6.11
N ALA A 21 -2.90 9.72 7.11
CA ALA A 21 -4.09 10.56 6.94
C ALA A 21 -3.76 12.05 6.76
N ASP A 22 -2.58 12.48 7.22
CA ASP A 22 -2.03 13.82 7.01
C ASP A 22 -1.07 13.89 5.80
N ALA A 23 -1.07 12.89 4.93
CA ALA A 23 -0.27 12.89 3.71
C ALA A 23 -0.74 13.98 2.74
N ILE A 24 0.21 14.58 2.03
CA ILE A 24 -0.05 15.64 1.04
C ILE A 24 -0.16 15.10 -0.40
N SER A 25 -0.40 13.80 -0.57
CA SER A 25 -0.35 13.13 -1.90
C SER A 25 -1.24 13.79 -2.94
N GLU A 26 -2.47 14.18 -2.56
CA GLU A 26 -3.42 14.82 -3.47
C GLU A 26 -2.94 16.22 -3.89
N MET A 27 -2.59 17.07 -2.91
CA MET A 27 -2.03 18.40 -3.17
C MET A 27 -0.77 18.34 -4.04
N LEU A 28 0.14 17.41 -3.74
CA LEU A 28 1.35 17.20 -4.51
C LEU A 28 1.04 16.74 -5.94
N SER A 29 0.03 15.89 -6.12
CA SER A 29 -0.42 15.44 -7.44
C SER A 29 -1.01 16.58 -8.26
N GLU A 30 -1.78 17.48 -7.63
CA GLU A 30 -2.30 18.68 -8.30
C GLU A 30 -1.19 19.65 -8.73
N GLU A 31 -0.19 19.88 -7.88
CA GLU A 31 0.98 20.71 -8.20
C GLU A 31 1.79 20.13 -9.35
N ILE A 32 2.07 18.82 -9.31
CA ILE A 32 2.75 18.10 -10.40
C ILE A 32 1.93 18.22 -11.68
N LEU A 33 0.64 17.92 -11.62
CA LEU A 33 -0.24 18.01 -12.78
C LEU A 33 -0.22 19.43 -13.37
N SER A 34 -0.36 20.46 -12.55
CA SER A 34 -0.28 21.87 -12.96
C SER A 34 1.04 22.19 -13.67
N HIS A 35 2.17 21.70 -13.14
CA HIS A 35 3.49 21.90 -13.73
C HIS A 35 3.63 21.22 -15.10
N TYR A 36 3.22 19.96 -15.23
CA TYR A 36 3.43 19.14 -16.43
C TYR A 36 2.29 19.22 -17.47
N LYS A 37 1.22 20.00 -17.22
CA LYS A 37 0.13 20.24 -18.20
C LYS A 37 0.60 20.88 -19.51
N SER A 38 1.70 21.65 -19.51
CA SER A 38 2.13 22.40 -20.70
C SER A 38 2.93 21.56 -21.71
N SER A 39 2.71 21.82 -23.00
CA SER A 39 3.31 21.06 -24.12
C SER A 39 4.84 21.10 -24.18
N ARG A 40 5.48 22.12 -23.60
CA ARG A 40 6.95 22.22 -23.52
C ARG A 40 7.60 21.05 -22.76
N TYR A 41 6.88 20.45 -21.82
CA TYR A 41 7.37 19.25 -21.12
C TYR A 41 7.14 17.97 -21.91
N ASN A 42 6.35 17.98 -22.99
CA ASN A 42 6.11 16.81 -23.84
C ASN A 42 7.14 16.61 -24.95
N LEU A 43 8.14 17.49 -25.07
CA LEU A 43 9.06 17.56 -26.21
C LEU A 43 10.53 17.27 -25.83
N GLY A 44 10.78 16.76 -24.63
CA GLY A 44 12.14 16.48 -24.14
C GLY A 44 12.72 15.16 -24.66
N ALA A 45 14.05 15.10 -24.77
CA ALA A 45 14.78 13.86 -24.96
C ALA A 45 14.45 12.87 -23.83
N PHE A 46 14.23 11.60 -24.18
CA PHE A 46 13.95 10.57 -23.19
C PHE A 46 15.15 10.41 -22.25
N PRO A 47 14.94 10.47 -20.92
CA PRO A 47 16.03 10.32 -19.99
C PRO A 47 16.62 8.91 -20.10
N SER A 48 17.92 8.77 -19.82
CA SER A 48 18.48 7.44 -19.53
C SER A 48 17.78 6.88 -18.30
N VAL A 49 17.21 5.68 -18.42
CA VAL A 49 16.38 5.07 -17.38
C VAL A 49 17.14 3.94 -16.70
N SER A 50 17.14 3.92 -15.38
CA SER A 50 17.70 2.83 -14.58
C SER A 50 16.81 2.54 -13.36
N PRO A 51 16.75 1.28 -12.90
CA PRO A 51 16.02 0.92 -11.69
C PRO A 51 16.42 1.78 -10.48
N GLY A 52 15.43 2.12 -9.65
CA GLY A 52 15.58 2.95 -8.46
C GLY A 52 15.43 4.46 -8.69
N GLN A 53 15.55 4.94 -9.94
CA GLN A 53 15.36 6.36 -10.25
C GLN A 53 13.89 6.77 -10.17
N ILE A 54 13.64 8.03 -9.78
CA ILE A 54 12.31 8.62 -9.69
C ILE A 54 12.13 9.67 -10.79
N PHE A 55 11.04 9.49 -11.55
CA PHE A 55 10.59 10.34 -12.63
C PHE A 55 9.17 10.84 -12.35
N CYS A 56 8.70 11.72 -13.21
CA CYS A 56 7.29 12.02 -13.35
C CYS A 56 6.74 11.10 -14.46
N ALA A 57 5.69 10.34 -14.21
CA ALA A 57 5.09 9.43 -15.18
C ALA A 57 3.62 9.78 -15.39
N LYS A 58 3.17 9.70 -16.65
CA LYS A 58 1.76 9.86 -16.99
C LYS A 58 1.00 8.57 -16.72
N TYR A 59 0.06 8.57 -15.78
CA TYR A 59 -0.74 7.40 -15.45
C TYR A 59 -1.69 7.01 -16.58
N THR A 60 -1.83 5.72 -16.84
CA THR A 60 -2.55 5.21 -18.01
C THR A 60 -4.05 5.37 -17.91
N GLU A 61 -4.61 5.31 -16.70
CA GLU A 61 -6.05 5.34 -16.46
C GLU A 61 -6.66 6.74 -16.59
N ASP A 62 -6.02 7.76 -16.00
CA ASP A 62 -6.56 9.12 -15.95
C ASP A 62 -5.76 10.14 -16.78
N GLY A 63 -4.57 9.77 -17.25
CA GLY A 63 -3.69 10.65 -18.00
C GLY A 63 -3.04 11.76 -17.18
N SER A 64 -3.13 11.72 -15.85
CA SER A 64 -2.46 12.68 -14.96
C SER A 64 -1.00 12.30 -14.73
N PHE A 65 -0.23 13.22 -14.16
CA PHE A 65 1.19 13.05 -13.91
C PHE A 65 1.46 12.81 -12.43
N TYR A 66 2.27 11.80 -12.13
CA TYR A 66 2.58 11.36 -10.77
C TYR A 66 4.05 11.02 -10.60
N ARG A 67 4.54 11.01 -9.37
CA ARG A 67 5.91 10.55 -9.08
C ARG A 67 5.98 9.03 -9.19
N ALA A 68 6.92 8.56 -10.00
CA ALA A 68 7.05 7.16 -10.32
C ALA A 68 8.50 6.71 -10.17
N ARG A 69 8.72 5.66 -9.39
CA ARG A 69 10.01 4.97 -9.29
C ARG A 69 10.08 3.88 -10.34
N VAL A 70 11.18 3.81 -11.09
CA VAL A 70 11.46 2.71 -12.00
C VAL A 70 11.83 1.48 -11.18
N LEU A 71 11.08 0.40 -11.35
CA LEU A 71 11.37 -0.89 -10.73
C LEU A 71 12.24 -1.74 -11.64
N GLU A 72 11.96 -1.71 -12.95
CA GLU A 72 12.57 -2.61 -13.93
C GLU A 72 12.52 -1.97 -15.33
N VAL A 73 13.54 -2.23 -16.14
CA VAL A 73 13.51 -1.99 -17.59
C VAL A 73 13.09 -3.30 -18.25
N VAL A 74 11.86 -3.35 -18.75
CA VAL A 74 11.26 -4.58 -19.28
C VAL A 74 11.82 -4.88 -20.67
N ASP A 75 11.88 -3.86 -21.53
CA ASP A 75 12.50 -3.92 -22.85
C ASP A 75 12.97 -2.52 -23.29
N SER A 76 13.33 -2.35 -24.56
CA SER A 76 13.83 -1.08 -25.10
C SER A 76 12.80 0.07 -25.12
N LYS A 77 11.51 -0.25 -24.96
CA LYS A 77 10.40 0.70 -25.02
C LYS A 77 9.55 0.70 -23.74
N HIS A 78 9.59 -0.35 -22.93
CA HIS A 78 8.74 -0.49 -21.76
C HIS A 78 9.53 -0.60 -20.45
N ILE A 79 8.95 -0.03 -19.41
CA ILE A 79 9.48 -0.03 -18.05
C ILE A 79 8.36 -0.36 -17.07
N LYS A 80 8.71 -1.01 -15.97
CA LYS A 80 7.81 -1.19 -14.83
C LYS A 80 8.05 -0.07 -13.83
N VAL A 81 6.99 0.63 -13.46
CA VAL A 81 7.06 1.72 -12.49
C VAL A 81 6.16 1.47 -11.29
N GLN A 82 6.49 2.11 -10.18
CA GLN A 82 5.65 2.23 -8.98
C GLN A 82 5.34 3.69 -8.73
N TYR A 83 4.06 4.04 -8.60
CA TYR A 83 3.64 5.36 -8.16
C TYR A 83 3.91 5.52 -6.67
N VAL A 84 4.95 6.26 -6.31
CA VAL A 84 5.51 6.24 -4.94
C VAL A 84 4.61 6.87 -3.88
N ASP A 85 3.57 7.57 -4.31
CA ASP A 85 2.61 8.26 -3.43
C ASP A 85 1.29 7.49 -3.25
N PHE A 86 1.10 6.43 -4.03
CA PHE A 86 -0.13 5.61 -4.07
C PHE A 86 0.14 4.11 -3.93
N GLY A 87 1.32 3.64 -4.35
CA GLY A 87 1.78 2.26 -4.21
C GLY A 87 1.48 1.36 -5.41
N ASN A 88 0.49 1.70 -6.22
CA ASN A 88 0.13 0.97 -7.44
C ASN A 88 1.28 0.98 -8.47
N LYS A 89 1.27 -0.02 -9.35
CA LYS A 89 2.33 -0.28 -10.32
C LYS A 89 1.75 -0.49 -11.70
N GLU A 90 2.50 -0.12 -12.72
CA GLU A 90 2.14 -0.41 -14.10
C GLU A 90 3.38 -0.60 -14.97
N VAL A 91 3.19 -1.27 -16.10
CA VAL A 91 4.17 -1.28 -17.18
C VAL A 91 3.76 -0.21 -18.18
N ILE A 92 4.65 0.74 -18.44
CA ILE A 92 4.40 1.85 -19.37
C ILE A 92 5.49 1.98 -20.41
N PRO A 93 5.15 2.55 -21.59
CA PRO A 93 6.14 3.06 -22.51
C PRO A 93 7.04 4.11 -21.85
N VAL A 94 8.34 4.09 -22.18
CA VAL A 94 9.33 5.08 -21.71
C VAL A 94 8.93 6.51 -22.11
N ASP A 95 8.17 6.68 -23.18
CA ASP A 95 7.70 7.99 -23.65
C ASP A 95 6.68 8.68 -22.73
N ARG A 96 6.17 7.96 -21.73
CA ARG A 96 5.31 8.50 -20.67
C ARG A 96 6.09 9.09 -19.50
N LEU A 97 7.42 8.93 -19.48
CA LEU A 97 8.28 9.54 -18.47
C LEU A 97 8.65 10.99 -18.80
N ARG A 98 8.77 11.78 -17.75
CA ARG A 98 9.31 13.14 -17.72
C ARG A 98 10.33 13.25 -16.59
N VAL A 99 11.38 14.03 -16.81
CA VAL A 99 12.34 14.33 -15.75
C VAL A 99 11.62 15.02 -14.61
N LEU A 100 11.70 14.45 -13.41
CA LEU A 100 11.14 15.09 -12.21
C LEU A 100 12.01 16.29 -11.81
N ILE A 101 11.41 17.46 -11.67
CA ILE A 101 12.09 18.65 -11.16
C ILE A 101 12.47 18.49 -9.67
N SER A 102 13.47 19.24 -9.24
CA SER A 102 14.07 19.16 -7.90
C SER A 102 13.06 19.28 -6.77
N GLU A 103 12.10 20.18 -6.91
CA GLU A 103 11.09 20.58 -5.94
C GLU A 103 10.19 19.40 -5.55
N PHE A 104 9.83 18.56 -6.52
CA PHE A 104 9.04 17.36 -6.29
C PHE A 104 9.89 16.14 -5.91
N ARG A 105 11.19 16.17 -6.23
CA ARG A 105 12.13 15.09 -5.87
C ARG A 105 12.46 15.08 -4.38
N THR A 106 12.48 16.24 -3.72
CA THR A 106 12.80 16.36 -2.28
C THR A 106 11.63 15.95 -1.37
N GLN A 107 10.41 15.86 -1.90
CA GLN A 107 9.24 15.45 -1.11
C GLN A 107 9.36 13.97 -0.68
N PRO A 108 8.99 13.60 0.56
CA PRO A 108 9.00 12.21 0.99
C PRO A 108 7.98 11.39 0.20
N ILE A 109 8.24 10.10 0.01
CA ILE A 109 7.25 9.17 -0.54
C ILE A 109 6.06 9.06 0.42
N GLN A 110 4.85 8.96 -0.12
CA GLN A 110 3.64 8.98 0.70
C GLN A 110 3.04 7.59 0.91
N ALA A 111 3.30 6.63 0.02
CA ALA A 111 2.80 5.26 0.13
C ALA A 111 3.87 4.30 0.64
N TYR A 112 3.53 3.56 1.69
CA TYR A 112 4.40 2.61 2.36
C TYR A 112 3.88 1.20 2.16
N GLU A 113 4.75 0.29 1.72
CA GLU A 113 4.42 -1.12 1.55
C GLU A 113 4.29 -1.81 2.91
N CYS A 114 3.24 -2.61 3.04
CA CYS A 114 2.79 -3.15 4.29
C CYS A 114 2.23 -4.57 4.10
N CYS A 115 2.23 -5.33 5.19
CA CYS A 115 1.61 -6.64 5.27
C CYS A 115 0.86 -6.79 6.59
N LEU A 116 -0.25 -7.50 6.58
CA LEU A 116 -1.07 -7.72 7.76
C LEU A 116 -0.41 -8.78 8.62
N HIS A 117 -0.07 -8.40 9.84
CA HIS A 117 0.61 -9.25 10.78
C HIS A 117 -0.34 -10.30 11.40
N GLY A 118 0.16 -11.51 11.68
CA GLY A 118 -0.59 -12.56 12.38
C GLY A 118 -1.63 -13.33 11.55
N VAL A 119 -1.73 -13.06 10.24
CA VAL A 119 -2.61 -13.81 9.33
C VAL A 119 -1.80 -14.54 8.27
N GLN A 120 -2.37 -15.61 7.75
CA GLN A 120 -1.88 -16.33 6.57
C GLN A 120 -3.08 -16.71 5.70
N PRO A 121 -2.87 -17.10 4.43
CA PRO A 121 -3.95 -17.66 3.62
C PRO A 121 -4.70 -18.76 4.36
N ALA A 122 -6.02 -18.84 4.18
CA ALA A 122 -6.79 -19.94 4.75
C ALA A 122 -6.21 -21.26 4.25
N ASP A 123 -6.01 -22.19 5.17
CA ASP A 123 -5.37 -23.49 4.92
C ASP A 123 -6.08 -24.16 3.74
N GLN A 124 -5.45 -24.10 2.57
CA GLN A 124 -5.97 -24.77 1.39
C GLN A 124 -5.58 -26.23 1.57
N MET A 125 -6.53 -27.16 1.41
CA MET A 125 -6.27 -28.62 1.41
C MET A 125 -5.22 -29.07 0.37
N ASN A 126 -4.67 -28.14 -0.41
CA ASN A 126 -3.60 -28.31 -1.35
C ASN A 126 -2.30 -27.69 -0.81
N ILE A 127 -1.35 -28.54 -0.41
CA ILE A 127 -0.02 -28.17 0.11
C ILE A 127 0.75 -27.25 -0.86
N PHE A 128 0.47 -27.32 -2.17
CA PHE A 128 1.11 -26.47 -3.17
C PHE A 128 0.54 -25.03 -3.23
N LEU A 129 -0.68 -24.79 -2.73
CA LEU A 129 -1.36 -23.49 -2.73
C LEU A 129 -1.47 -22.86 -1.33
N ALA A 130 -0.94 -23.51 -0.29
CA ALA A 130 -1.04 -23.07 1.11
C ALA A 130 -0.44 -21.68 1.40
N HIS A 131 0.20 -21.05 0.41
CA HIS A 131 0.85 -19.75 0.51
C HIS A 131 0.15 -18.65 -0.31
N GLU A 132 -0.95 -18.95 -1.01
CA GLU A 132 -1.67 -17.98 -1.85
C GLU A 132 -3.02 -17.59 -1.27
N TRP A 133 -3.28 -16.27 -1.24
CA TRP A 133 -4.56 -15.71 -0.82
C TRP A 133 -5.65 -16.03 -1.83
N SER A 134 -6.79 -16.53 -1.36
CA SER A 134 -7.94 -16.76 -2.25
C SER A 134 -8.52 -15.43 -2.73
N GLU A 135 -9.08 -15.41 -3.95
CA GLU A 135 -9.79 -14.25 -4.50
C GLU A 135 -10.86 -13.71 -3.55
N ALA A 136 -11.56 -14.60 -2.85
CA ALA A 136 -12.57 -14.23 -1.87
C ALA A 136 -11.97 -13.51 -0.64
N ALA A 137 -10.76 -13.89 -0.22
CA ALA A 137 -10.04 -13.22 0.86
C ALA A 137 -9.51 -11.86 0.42
N ILE A 138 -8.98 -11.76 -0.80
CA ILE A 138 -8.50 -10.51 -1.40
C ILE A 138 -9.66 -9.51 -1.53
N ALA A 139 -10.77 -9.94 -2.11
CA ALA A 139 -11.96 -9.10 -2.26
C ALA A 139 -12.50 -8.64 -0.90
N LYS A 140 -12.52 -9.52 0.11
CA LYS A 140 -12.96 -9.13 1.46
C LYS A 140 -12.01 -8.14 2.12
N PHE A 141 -10.70 -8.30 1.93
CA PHE A 141 -9.73 -7.36 2.43
C PHE A 141 -9.89 -5.99 1.75
N ALA A 142 -10.09 -5.95 0.43
CA ALA A 142 -10.36 -4.71 -0.30
C ALA A 142 -11.62 -3.98 0.20
N ASP A 143 -12.71 -4.70 0.45
CA ASP A 143 -13.96 -4.16 1.03
C ASP A 143 -13.77 -3.52 2.42
N LEU A 144 -12.99 -4.18 3.28
CA LEU A 144 -12.64 -3.66 4.61
C LEU A 144 -11.67 -2.48 4.55
N SER A 145 -10.95 -2.35 3.44
CA SER A 145 -9.85 -1.41 3.23
C SER A 145 -10.22 -0.24 2.31
N SER A 146 -11.52 0.03 2.15
CA SER A 146 -11.98 1.11 1.28
C SER A 146 -11.31 2.45 1.65
N SER A 147 -10.91 3.21 0.63
CA SER A 147 -10.05 4.40 0.77
C SER A 147 -10.67 5.55 1.56
N ASP A 148 -11.98 5.50 1.81
CA ASP A 148 -12.74 6.44 2.62
C ASP A 148 -12.68 6.17 4.13
N LYS A 149 -12.08 5.05 4.55
CA LYS A 149 -12.00 4.66 5.95
C LYS A 149 -10.63 4.99 6.54
N GLU A 150 -10.61 5.89 7.52
CA GLU A 150 -9.44 6.09 8.37
C GLU A 150 -9.19 4.85 9.23
N LEU A 151 -7.97 4.32 9.16
CA LEU A 151 -7.53 3.18 9.95
C LEU A 151 -6.49 3.63 10.97
N ARG A 152 -6.56 3.09 12.19
CA ARG A 152 -5.46 3.23 13.16
C ARG A 152 -4.50 2.06 13.03
N MET A 153 -3.24 2.41 12.92
CA MET A 153 -2.18 1.46 12.65
C MET A 153 -1.11 1.53 13.72
N THR A 154 -0.66 0.38 14.21
CA THR A 154 0.55 0.28 15.04
C THR A 154 1.64 -0.41 14.24
N VAL A 155 2.77 0.27 14.08
CA VAL A 155 3.93 -0.27 13.36
C VAL A 155 4.67 -1.25 14.27
N HIS A 156 4.94 -2.45 13.77
CA HIS A 156 5.84 -3.42 14.39
C HIS A 156 7.01 -3.65 13.44
N GLU A 157 8.19 -3.15 13.79
CA GLU A 157 9.37 -3.27 12.93
C GLU A 157 10.01 -4.66 13.06
N VAL A 158 10.27 -5.34 11.93
CA VAL A 158 11.13 -6.53 11.90
C VAL A 158 12.00 -6.49 10.64
N LYS A 159 13.34 -6.38 10.82
CA LYS A 159 14.37 -6.66 9.79
C LYS A 159 14.21 -5.89 8.45
N GLY A 160 13.95 -4.58 8.48
CA GLY A 160 13.97 -3.73 7.28
C GLY A 160 12.77 -3.88 6.33
N LYS A 161 11.74 -4.66 6.73
CA LYS A 161 10.40 -4.64 6.13
C LYS A 161 9.40 -4.10 7.16
N ILE A 162 8.45 -3.29 6.73
CA ILE A 162 7.42 -2.72 7.62
C ILE A 162 6.32 -3.77 7.80
N PHE A 163 6.27 -4.43 8.96
CA PHE A 163 5.19 -5.35 9.33
C PHE A 163 4.10 -4.58 10.08
N ILE A 164 2.85 -4.73 9.64
CA ILE A 164 1.77 -3.86 10.07
C ILE A 164 0.69 -4.66 10.79
N ASN A 165 0.46 -4.33 12.05
CA ASN A 165 -0.79 -4.72 12.71
C ASN A 165 -1.81 -3.61 12.41
N PHE A 166 -2.85 -3.97 11.65
CA PHE A 166 -4.02 -3.13 11.54
C PHE A 166 -4.89 -3.25 12.78
N LEU A 167 -5.13 -2.13 13.46
CA LEU A 167 -6.24 -2.02 14.38
C LEU A 167 -7.44 -1.59 13.52
N TYR A 168 -8.42 -2.47 13.37
CA TYR A 168 -9.68 -2.07 12.75
C TYR A 168 -10.38 -1.16 13.75
N VAL A 169 -10.96 -0.07 13.24
CA VAL A 169 -11.78 0.83 14.04
C VAL A 169 -13.20 0.60 13.54
N GLU A 170 -14.01 -0.10 14.32
CA GLU A 170 -15.44 -0.04 14.13
C GLU A 170 -15.99 1.00 15.11
N HIS A 171 -16.77 1.95 14.59
CA HIS A 171 -17.47 2.98 15.34
C HIS A 171 -16.60 4.00 16.11
N ILE A 172 -16.41 5.16 15.49
CA ILE A 172 -15.88 6.40 16.11
C ILE A 172 -16.72 6.84 17.34
N THR A 173 -17.91 6.26 17.54
CA THR A 173 -18.80 6.61 18.64
C THR A 173 -18.59 5.84 19.95
N SER A 174 -17.89 4.69 19.97
CA SER A 174 -17.70 3.89 21.22
C SER A 174 -16.27 3.77 21.72
N GLY A 175 -15.25 4.07 20.92
CA GLY A 175 -13.85 4.01 21.37
C GLY A 175 -13.30 2.59 21.57
N ASP A 176 -14.05 1.57 21.15
CA ASP A 176 -13.66 0.16 21.21
C ASP A 176 -12.83 -0.23 19.97
N TYR A 177 -11.62 -0.72 20.19
CA TYR A 177 -10.73 -1.17 19.11
C TYR A 177 -10.82 -2.70 18.97
N ILE A 178 -11.47 -3.20 17.93
CA ILE A 178 -11.33 -4.61 17.53
C ILE A 178 -10.19 -4.64 16.51
N THR A 179 -9.06 -5.30 16.80
CA THR A 179 -8.01 -5.40 15.77
C THR A 179 -8.58 -6.04 14.50
N LEU A 180 -8.14 -5.62 13.31
CA LEU A 180 -8.62 -6.23 12.06
C LEU A 180 -8.42 -7.75 12.18
N ILE A 181 -7.27 -8.16 12.69
CA ILE A 181 -6.92 -9.55 13.01
C ILE A 181 -7.96 -10.25 13.92
N LEU A 182 -8.52 -9.59 14.94
CA LEU A 182 -9.54 -10.15 15.81
C LEU A 182 -10.89 -10.32 15.09
N TYR A 183 -11.30 -9.33 14.30
CA TYR A 183 -12.49 -9.44 13.46
C TYR A 183 -12.31 -10.55 12.42
N LEU A 184 -11.16 -10.53 11.76
CA LEU A 184 -10.76 -11.48 10.76
C LEU A 184 -10.74 -12.89 11.37
N SER A 185 -9.96 -13.15 12.42
CA SER A 185 -9.75 -14.50 13.01
C SER A 185 -11.02 -15.29 13.37
N LYS A 186 -12.19 -14.63 13.48
CA LYS A 186 -13.51 -15.28 13.63
C LYS A 186 -14.00 -15.97 12.35
N SER A 187 -13.51 -15.61 11.17
CA SER A 187 -13.88 -16.19 9.87
C SER A 187 -12.75 -17.02 9.27
N LYS A 188 -12.76 -18.33 9.55
CA LYS A 188 -11.80 -19.30 8.95
C LYS A 188 -11.97 -19.48 7.44
N LYS A 189 -12.99 -18.87 6.84
CA LYS A 189 -13.28 -18.93 5.40
C LYS A 189 -12.22 -18.20 4.57
N TYR A 190 -11.61 -17.14 5.10
CA TYR A 190 -10.78 -16.21 4.32
C TYR A 190 -9.29 -16.21 4.72
N TRP A 191 -8.94 -16.52 5.97
CA TRP A 191 -7.55 -16.56 6.47
C TRP A 191 -7.36 -17.62 7.55
N GLY A 192 -6.13 -18.09 7.69
CA GLY A 192 -5.63 -18.88 8.82
C GLY A 192 -4.86 -18.02 9.83
N ARG A 193 -4.44 -18.65 10.93
CA ARG A 193 -3.60 -18.03 11.96
C ARG A 193 -2.13 -18.28 11.63
N GLY A 194 -1.33 -17.22 11.46
CA GLY A 194 0.13 -17.36 11.27
C GLY A 194 0.83 -17.84 12.56
N GLU A 195 2.07 -18.34 12.43
CA GLU A 195 2.83 -18.92 13.56
C GLU A 195 2.75 -18.09 14.85
N GLU A 196 2.46 -18.80 15.94
CA GLU A 196 1.89 -18.30 17.20
C GLU A 196 2.84 -17.49 18.11
N SER A 197 4.03 -17.09 17.65
CA SER A 197 5.09 -16.63 18.55
C SER A 197 4.89 -15.22 19.14
N TYR A 198 3.88 -14.45 18.69
CA TYR A 198 3.56 -13.12 19.26
C TYR A 198 2.11 -12.95 19.75
N LEU A 199 1.19 -13.81 19.33
CA LEU A 199 -0.25 -13.68 19.63
C LEU A 199 -0.58 -13.93 21.11
N ASN A 200 0.22 -14.74 21.83
CA ASN A 200 -0.13 -15.19 23.18
C ASN A 200 0.02 -14.14 24.30
N LYS A 201 0.79 -13.05 24.09
CA LYS A 201 0.93 -11.99 25.12
C LYS A 201 -0.10 -10.88 25.01
N GLN A 202 -0.47 -10.45 23.79
CA GLN A 202 -1.46 -9.38 23.60
C GLN A 202 -2.90 -9.88 23.72
N TYR A 203 -3.20 -11.10 23.27
CA TYR A 203 -4.55 -11.68 23.38
C TYR A 203 -4.97 -11.90 24.84
N LYS A 204 -4.03 -12.30 25.70
CA LYS A 204 -4.25 -12.41 27.16
C LYS A 204 -4.43 -11.05 27.84
N TYR A 205 -3.86 -9.98 27.29
CA TYR A 205 -4.05 -8.62 27.79
C TYR A 205 -5.41 -8.05 27.38
N PHE A 206 -5.85 -8.35 26.16
CA PHE A 206 -7.15 -7.92 25.62
C PHE A 206 -8.33 -8.62 26.32
N LEU A 207 -8.22 -9.92 26.62
CA LEU A 207 -9.25 -10.64 27.40
C LEU A 207 -9.33 -10.17 28.87
N LYS A 208 -8.23 -9.65 29.44
CA LYS A 208 -8.21 -9.10 30.80
C LYS A 208 -8.81 -7.70 30.95
N ILE A 209 -9.10 -7.02 29.84
CA ILE A 209 -9.72 -5.68 29.82
C ILE A 209 -11.24 -5.77 29.62
N LEU A 210 -11.75 -6.97 29.27
CA LEU A 210 -13.17 -7.23 29.00
C LEU A 210 -13.87 -8.01 30.13
N GLU A 211 -13.18 -8.24 31.26
CA GLU A 211 -13.75 -8.67 32.56
C GLU A 211 -13.62 -7.51 33.56
#